data_AF-A0A1S8CB96-F1
#
_entry.id   AF-A0A1S8CB96-F1
#
_cell.length_a   1.000
_cell.length_b   1.000
_cell.length_c   1.000
_cell.angle_alpha   90.00
_cell.angle_beta   90.00
_cell.angle_gamma   90.00
#
_symmetry.space_group_name_H-M   'P 1'
#
loop_
_entity.id
_entity.type
_entity.pdbx_description
1 polymer ?
#
loop_
_entity_poly.entity_id
_entity_poly.type
_entity_poly.pdbx_seq_one_letter_code
_entity_poly.pdbx_strand_id
1 'polypeptide(L)'
;MPIGMLVAVALGLHDVDLFFPASMLIVGAHYLPFVHLYGDRFFVALAVVLVAAGYLIATNTDVDGPVGAWFTSGALLVAAVVLHVRHRRSPEGGAVSASPLSEVR
;
A
#
# COMPACT_ATOMS: atom_id res chain seq x y z
N MET A 1 -5.09 1.10 -9.64
CA MET A 1 -5.20 2.40 -10.34
C MET A 1 -4.64 2.32 -11.76
N PRO A 2 -5.39 1.79 -12.73
CA PRO A 2 -4.89 1.67 -14.11
C PRO A 2 -4.71 3.03 -14.78
N ILE A 3 -5.61 3.99 -14.52
CA ILE A 3 -5.58 5.32 -15.15
C ILE A 3 -4.40 6.15 -14.63
N GLY A 4 -4.13 6.11 -13.32
CA GLY A 4 -2.99 6.84 -12.73
C GLY A 4 -1.65 6.43 -13.35
N MET A 5 -1.48 5.15 -13.69
CA MET A 5 -0.25 4.67 -14.34
C MET A 5 0.01 5.29 -15.71
N LEU A 6 -1.02 5.76 -16.42
CA LEU A 6 -0.83 6.50 -17.67
C LEU A 6 -0.08 7.82 -17.43
N VAL A 7 -0.29 8.47 -16.28
CA VAL A 7 0.45 9.67 -15.88
C VAL A 7 1.91 9.35 -15.58
N ALA A 8 2.17 8.23 -14.88
CA ALA A 8 3.54 7.77 -14.64
C ALA A 8 4.28 7.46 -15.94
N VAL A 9 3.61 6.81 -16.90
CA VAL A 9 4.16 6.57 -18.25
C VAL A 9 4.43 7.88 -18.97
N ALA A 10 3.49 8.83 -18.96
CA ALA A 10 3.68 10.13 -19.59
C ALA A 10 4.89 10.89 -19.03
N LEU A 11 5.08 10.86 -17.70
CA LEU A 11 6.26 11.43 -17.05
C LEU A 11 7.54 10.67 -17.41
N GLY A 12 7.51 9.34 -17.42
CA GLY A 12 8.63 8.48 -17.84
C GLY A 12 9.07 8.69 -19.29
N LEU A 13 8.15 9.07 -20.18
CA LEU A 13 8.46 9.43 -21.57
C LEU A 13 9.10 10.82 -21.68
N HIS A 14 8.86 11.70 -20.71
CA HIS A 14 9.52 13.01 -20.64
C HIS A 14 10.90 12.91 -20.01
N ASP A 15 11.00 12.17 -18.92
CA ASP A 15 12.23 11.86 -18.20
C ASP A 15 12.10 10.46 -17.58
N VAL A 16 12.99 9.55 -17.99
CA VAL A 16 12.94 8.14 -17.60
C VAL A 16 13.05 7.96 -16.09
N ASP A 17 13.74 8.87 -15.40
CA ASP A 17 13.95 8.79 -13.96
C ASP A 17 12.69 9.15 -13.17
N LEU A 18 11.72 9.82 -13.80
CA LEU A 18 10.46 10.20 -13.15
C LEU A 18 9.40 9.09 -13.13
N PHE A 19 9.55 8.04 -13.94
CA PHE A 19 8.56 6.96 -14.01
C PHE A 19 8.31 6.30 -12.65
N PHE A 20 9.39 5.87 -11.99
CA PHE A 20 9.32 5.18 -10.70
C PHE A 20 8.80 6.06 -9.56
N PRO A 21 9.33 7.27 -9.32
CA PRO A 21 8.80 8.13 -8.26
C PRO A 21 7.35 8.57 -8.54
N ALA A 22 6.95 8.80 -9.80
CA ALA A 22 5.54 9.05 -10.12
C ALA A 22 4.65 7.84 -9.78
N SER A 23 5.10 6.63 -10.13
CA SER A 23 4.38 5.40 -9.78
C SER A 23 4.23 5.22 -8.26
N MET A 24 5.25 5.59 -7.48
CA MET A 24 5.21 5.56 -6.01
C MET A 24 4.13 6.47 -5.44
N LEU A 25 4.04 7.71 -5.95
CA LEU A 25 3.01 8.67 -5.54
C LEU A 25 1.61 8.11 -5.84
N ILE A 26 1.39 7.58 -7.04
CA ILE A 26 0.10 7.04 -7.47
C ILE A 26 -0.30 5.82 -6.65
N VAL A 27 0.62 4.87 -6.45
CA VAL A 27 0.37 3.66 -5.66
C VAL A 27 0.18 4.00 -4.19
N GLY A 28 0.97 4.91 -3.64
CA GLY A 28 0.82 5.40 -2.27
C GLY A 28 -0.54 6.07 -2.03
N ALA A 29 -0.93 7.00 -2.90
CA ALA A 29 -2.24 7.66 -2.83
C ALA A 29 -3.40 6.66 -3.00
N HIS A 30 -3.20 5.59 -3.78
CA HIS A 30 -4.19 4.52 -3.92
C HIS A 30 -4.48 3.77 -2.62
N TYR A 31 -3.57 3.79 -1.64
CA TYR A 31 -3.82 3.16 -0.34
C TYR A 31 -4.75 3.97 0.57
N LEU A 32 -4.97 5.27 0.30
CA LEU A 32 -5.86 6.11 1.12
C LEU A 32 -7.33 5.64 1.15
N PRO A 33 -7.95 5.22 0.02
CA PRO A 33 -9.27 4.59 0.05
C PRO A 33 -9.38 3.39 1.01
N PHE A 34 -8.33 2.57 1.13
CA PHE A 34 -8.33 1.40 2.00
C PHE A 34 -8.33 1.75 3.48
N VAL A 35 -7.84 2.94 3.85
CA VAL A 35 -7.96 3.48 5.21
C VAL A 35 -9.44 3.63 5.58
N HIS A 36 -10.26 4.13 4.66
CA HIS A 36 -11.69 4.33 4.89
C HIS A 36 -12.48 3.02 4.83
N LEU A 37 -12.12 2.12 3.90
CA LEU A 37 -12.83 0.85 3.70
C LEU A 37 -12.56 -0.20 4.78
N TYR A 38 -11.32 -0.28 5.29
CA TYR A 38 -10.94 -1.29 6.27
C TYR A 38 -10.76 -0.75 7.69
N GLY A 39 -10.78 0.58 7.87
CA GLY A 39 -10.55 1.22 9.17
C GLY A 39 -9.15 1.00 9.74
N ASP A 40 -8.21 0.47 8.94
CA ASP A 40 -6.90 0.04 9.40
C ASP A 40 -5.83 1.12 9.14
N ARG A 41 -5.23 1.60 10.23
CA ARG A 41 -4.17 2.63 10.21
C ARG A 41 -2.90 2.17 9.51
N PHE A 42 -2.72 0.88 9.31
CA PHE A 42 -1.59 0.33 8.55
C PHE A 42 -1.52 0.89 7.12
N PHE A 43 -2.67 1.08 6.46
CA PHE A 43 -2.71 1.65 5.11
C PHE A 43 -2.33 3.13 5.08
N VAL A 44 -2.56 3.89 6.17
CA VAL A 44 -2.06 5.26 6.30
C VAL A 44 -0.55 5.26 6.32
N ALA A 45 0.07 4.41 7.14
CA ALA A 45 1.52 4.31 7.22
C ALA A 45 2.14 3.95 5.86
N LEU A 46 1.55 2.97 5.16
CA LEU A 46 2.01 2.57 3.83
C LEU A 46 1.86 3.71 2.80
N ALA A 47 0.70 4.39 2.79
CA ALA A 47 0.47 5.53 1.91
C ALA A 47 1.50 6.64 2.14
N VAL A 48 1.73 7.03 3.40
CA VAL A 48 2.71 8.07 3.77
C VAL A 48 4.11 7.67 3.34
N VAL A 49 4.54 6.42 3.58
CA VAL A 49 5.87 5.94 3.21
C VAL A 49 6.08 6.03 1.70
N LEU A 50 5.15 5.52 0.89
CA LEU A 50 5.31 5.55 -0.56
C LEU A 50 5.21 6.97 -1.13
N VAL A 51 4.28 7.79 -0.64
CA VAL A 51 4.10 9.16 -1.13
C VAL A 51 5.31 10.02 -0.76
N ALA A 52 5.76 9.98 0.49
CA ALA A 52 6.90 10.77 0.95
C ALA A 52 8.19 10.36 0.22
N ALA A 53 8.45 9.05 0.11
CA ALA A 53 9.63 8.55 -0.59
C ALA A 53 9.57 8.87 -2.10
N GLY A 54 8.42 8.73 -2.74
CA GLY A 54 8.24 9.09 -4.15
C GLY A 54 8.47 10.58 -4.40
N TYR A 55 7.96 11.45 -3.51
CA TYR A 55 8.20 12.88 -3.57
C TYR A 55 9.69 13.22 -3.40
N LEU A 56 10.34 12.66 -2.38
CA LEU A 56 11.76 12.86 -2.13
C LEU A 56 12.60 12.44 -3.35
N ILE A 57 12.36 11.25 -3.91
CA ILE A 57 13.10 10.76 -5.08
C ILE A 57 12.83 11.65 -6.31
N ALA A 58 11.59 12.07 -6.56
CA ALA A 58 11.28 12.96 -7.68
C ALA A 58 12.00 14.32 -7.62
N THR A 59 12.25 14.85 -6.42
CA THR A 59 12.86 16.18 -6.23
C THR A 59 14.37 16.16 -6.08
N ASN A 60 15.00 14.98 -5.94
CA ASN A 60 16.44 14.85 -5.78
C ASN A 60 17.08 14.42 -7.10
N THR A 61 17.84 15.32 -7.74
CA THR A 61 18.51 15.06 -9.02
C THR A 61 19.69 14.10 -8.93
N ASP A 62 20.17 13.82 -7.71
CA ASP A 62 21.32 12.92 -7.46
C ASP A 62 20.90 11.45 -7.27
N VAL A 63 19.59 11.16 -7.36
CA VAL A 63 19.04 9.82 -7.11
C VAL A 63 18.46 9.26 -8.41
N ASP A 64 19.06 8.20 -8.92
CA ASP A 64 18.58 7.53 -10.13
C ASP A 64 17.17 6.95 -9.93
N GLY A 65 16.33 7.01 -10.96
CA GLY A 65 14.96 6.52 -10.93
C GLY A 65 14.79 5.07 -10.42
N PRO A 66 15.66 4.09 -10.79
CA PRO A 66 15.57 2.71 -10.33
C PRO A 66 15.64 2.52 -8.81
N VAL A 67 16.21 3.47 -8.06
CA VAL A 67 16.22 3.44 -6.58
C VAL A 67 14.79 3.40 -6.04
N GLY A 68 13.89 4.18 -6.66
CA GLY A 68 12.47 4.16 -6.32
C GLY A 68 11.81 2.79 -6.53
N ALA A 69 12.21 2.07 -7.59
CA ALA A 69 11.71 0.73 -7.88
C ALA A 69 12.08 -0.28 -6.80
N TRP A 70 13.36 -0.30 -6.41
CA TRP A 70 13.86 -1.19 -5.35
C TRP A 70 13.24 -0.86 -3.99
N PHE A 71 13.17 0.42 -3.64
CA PHE A 71 12.53 0.86 -2.41
C PHE A 71 11.06 0.43 -2.34
N THR A 72 10.30 0.69 -3.40
CA THR A 72 8.88 0.32 -3.50
C THR A 72 8.69 -1.18 -3.37
N SER A 73 9.50 -1.97 -4.06
CA SER A 73 9.44 -3.44 -4.00
C SER A 73 9.69 -3.93 -2.57
N GLY A 74 10.71 -3.40 -1.89
CA GLY A 74 10.99 -3.70 -0.49
C GLY A 74 9.84 -3.32 0.44
N ALA A 75 9.32 -2.09 0.31
CA ALA A 75 8.21 -1.61 1.13
C ALA A 75 6.94 -2.46 0.96
N LEU A 76 6.60 -2.84 -0.28
CA LEU A 76 5.45 -3.68 -0.56
C LEU A 76 5.64 -5.12 -0.09
N LEU A 77 6.85 -5.69 -0.21
CA LEU A 77 7.16 -7.01 0.33
C LEU A 77 7.02 -7.04 1.87
N VAL A 78 7.58 -6.04 2.56
CA VAL A 78 7.40 -5.90 4.01
C VAL A 78 5.92 -5.78 4.36
N ALA A 79 5.18 -4.95 3.62
CA ALA A 79 3.75 -4.79 3.86
C ALA A 79 2.95 -6.08 3.64
N ALA A 80 3.28 -6.85 2.60
CA ALA A 80 2.68 -8.14 2.33
C ALA A 80 2.93 -9.14 3.47
N VAL A 81 4.16 -9.21 3.98
CA VAL A 81 4.50 -10.07 5.13
C VAL A 81 3.73 -9.65 6.39
N VAL A 82 3.70 -8.35 6.70
CA VAL A 82 2.96 -7.82 7.86
C VAL A 82 1.47 -8.15 7.76
N LEU A 83 0.86 -7.91 6.60
CA LEU A 83 -0.55 -8.19 6.37
C LEU A 83 -0.86 -9.69 6.48
N HIS A 84 0.00 -10.54 5.90
CA HIS A 84 -0.13 -11.99 5.98
C HIS A 84 -0.07 -12.51 7.42
N VAL A 85 0.88 -12.01 8.22
CA VAL A 85 1.00 -12.36 9.65
C VAL A 85 -0.25 -11.90 10.42
N ARG A 86 -0.77 -10.71 10.15
CA ARG A 86 -1.98 -10.18 10.80
C ARG A 86 -3.22 -10.99 10.43
N HIS A 87 -3.35 -11.41 9.17
CA HIS A 87 -4.46 -12.24 8.73
C HIS A 87 -4.47 -13.61 9.43
N ARG A 88 -3.30 -14.24 9.60
CA ARG A 88 -3.17 -15.51 10.35
C ARG A 88 -3.52 -15.42 11.83
N ARG A 89 -3.47 -14.21 12.41
CA ARG A 89 -3.83 -13.95 13.81
C ARG A 89 -5.32 -13.64 14.01
N SER A 90 -6.14 -13.72 12.97
CA SER A 90 -7.60 -13.59 13.07
C SER A 90 -8.25 -14.99 13.04
N PRO A 91 -8.34 -15.70 14.18
CA PRO A 91 -9.03 -16.96 14.28
C PRO A 91 -10.55 -16.71 14.33
N GLU A 92 -11.20 -16.61 13.18
CA GLU A 92 -12.60 -17.01 13.13
C GLU A 92 -12.65 -18.55 13.15
N GLY A 93 -12.60 -19.07 14.38
CA GLY A 93 -12.70 -20.50 14.70
C GLY A 93 -13.07 -20.75 16.16
N GLY A 94 -13.63 -19.76 16.85
CA GLY A 94 -14.08 -19.88 18.23
C GLY A 94 -15.36 -19.09 18.44
N ALA A 95 -16.46 -19.80 18.72
CA ALA A 95 -17.75 -19.27 19.13
C ALA A 95 -18.57 -18.52 18.06
N VAL A 96 -18.90 -19.21 16.95
CA VAL A 96 -20.32 -19.21 16.55
C VAL A 96 -21.06 -19.81 17.73
N SER A 97 -21.56 -18.91 18.58
CA SER A 97 -22.67 -19.08 19.51
C SER A 97 -23.08 -20.55 19.70
N ALA A 98 -22.66 -21.12 20.83
CA ALA A 98 -23.60 -21.94 21.58
C ALA A 98 -24.92 -21.16 21.60
N SER A 99 -25.87 -21.59 20.79
CA SER A 99 -27.20 -21.03 20.77
C SER A 99 -27.82 -21.34 22.14
N PRO A 100 -28.18 -20.34 22.96
CA PRO A 100 -28.78 -20.56 24.28
C PRO A 100 -30.24 -21.04 24.20
N LEU A 101 -30.64 -21.68 23.10
CA LEU A 101 -32.02 -22.14 22.89
C LEU A 101 -32.32 -23.50 23.53
N SER A 102 -31.46 -24.01 24.43
CA SER A 102 -31.77 -25.20 25.24
C SER A 102 -32.36 -24.87 26.63
N GLU A 103 -32.54 -23.60 26.99
CA GLU A 103 -33.06 -23.21 28.33
C GLU A 103 -34.47 -22.59 28.34
N VAL A 104 -35.14 -22.46 27.20
CA VAL A 104 -36.55 -22.01 27.19
C VAL A 104 -37.42 -22.86 26.27
N ARG A 105 -38.04 -23.86 26.90
CA ARG A 105 -39.28 -24.57 26.56
C ARG A 105 -39.23 -25.81 25.66
#